data_AF-A0A7R6XX31-F1
#
_entry.id   AF-A0A7R6XX31-F1
#
_cell.length_a   1.000
_cell.length_b   1.000
_cell.length_c   1.000
_cell.angle_alpha   90.00
_cell.angle_beta   90.00
_cell.angle_gamma   90.00
#
_symmetry.space_group_name_H-M   'P 1'
#
loop_
_entity.id
_entity.type
_entity.pdbx_description
1 polymer ?
#
loop_
_entity_poly.entity_id
_entity_poly.type
_entity_poly.pdbx_seq_one_letter_code
_entity_poly.pdbx_strand_id
1 'polypeptide(L)'
;MKGTRFIIALALLLTAQTAAKADSAIVNATAHVISLTFVNGGIEERREQKPFDTYALCLAWKHQKEFLPPDPPAFISFVYCAQTEATLTSS
;
A
#
# COMPACT_ATOMS: atom_id res chain seq x y z
N MET A 1 10.23 19.01 39.57
CA MET A 1 9.94 19.60 38.23
C MET A 1 10.94 19.22 37.14
N LYS A 2 12.25 19.05 37.41
CA LYS A 2 13.24 18.65 36.37
C LYS A 2 13.09 17.19 35.89
N GLY A 3 12.82 16.23 36.79
CA GLY A 3 12.71 14.81 36.43
C GLY A 3 11.51 14.46 35.53
N THR A 4 10.37 15.11 35.75
CA THR A 4 9.15 14.86 34.96
C THR A 4 9.33 15.23 33.48
N ARG A 5 10.08 16.30 33.18
CA ARG A 5 10.42 16.70 31.81
C ARG A 5 11.32 15.69 31.11
N PHE A 6 12.27 15.09 31.83
CA PHE A 6 13.13 14.03 31.30
C PHE A 6 12.34 12.77 30.97
N ILE A 7 11.39 12.37 31.83
CA ILE A 7 10.54 11.20 31.58
C ILE A 7 9.65 11.40 30.36
N ILE A 8 9.06 12.59 30.20
CA ILE A 8 8.23 12.91 29.02
C ILE A 8 9.09 12.93 27.74
N ALA A 9 10.27 13.55 27.78
CA ALA A 9 11.18 13.57 26.63
C ALA A 9 11.65 12.16 26.25
N LEU A 10 11.95 11.32 27.23
CA LEU A 10 12.35 9.93 27.01
C LEU A 10 11.19 9.10 26.43
N ALA A 11 9.97 9.28 26.95
CA ALA A 11 8.77 8.62 26.43
C ALA A 11 8.51 9.02 24.97
N LEU A 12 8.63 10.30 24.64
CA LEU A 12 8.50 10.80 23.25
C LEU A 12 9.58 10.23 22.31
N LEU A 13 10.82 10.11 22.79
CA LEU A 13 11.91 9.48 22.00
C LEU A 13 11.67 7.99 21.76
N LEU A 14 11.15 7.28 22.76
CA LEU A 14 10.85 5.85 22.66
C LEU A 14 9.68 5.62 21.69
N THR A 15 8.62 6.43 21.76
CA THR A 15 7.48 6.30 20.84
C THR A 15 7.85 6.66 19.40
N ALA A 16 8.72 7.65 19.19
CA ALA A 16 9.24 8.00 17.85
C ALA A 16 10.04 6.84 17.23
N GLN A 17 10.88 6.16 18.01
CA GLN A 17 11.65 5.01 17.54
C GLN A 17 10.75 3.81 17.21
N THR A 18 9.69 3.57 18.00
CA THR A 18 8.73 2.50 17.70
C THR A 18 7.91 2.78 16.44
N ALA A 19 7.53 4.05 16.21
CA ALA A 19 6.84 4.45 14.98
C ALA A 19 7.75 4.28 13.75
N ALA A 20 9.01 4.71 13.82
CA ALA A 20 9.96 4.56 12.73
C ALA A 20 10.32 3.09 12.42
N LYS A 21 10.31 2.21 13.43
CA LYS A 21 10.59 0.78 13.26
C LYS A 21 9.38 0.01 12.71
N ALA A 22 8.15 0.44 13.00
CA ALA A 22 6.95 -0.14 12.40
C ALA A 22 6.80 0.22 10.90
N ASP A 23 7.43 1.31 10.45
CA ASP A 23 7.29 1.85 9.10
C ASP A 23 8.44 1.48 8.14
N SER A 24 9.46 0.74 8.61
CA SER A 24 10.71 0.53 7.86
C SER A 24 10.95 -0.90 7.37
N ALA A 25 9.98 -1.81 7.52
CA ALA A 25 9.99 -2.99 6.69
C ALA A 25 9.67 -2.53 5.26
N ILE A 26 10.72 -2.26 4.48
CA ILE A 26 10.68 -2.05 3.02
C ILE A 26 10.24 -3.38 2.43
N VAL A 27 8.94 -3.64 2.49
CA VAL A 27 8.33 -4.82 1.88
C VAL A 27 7.80 -4.38 0.53
N ASN A 28 8.36 -4.99 -0.52
CA ASN A 28 7.88 -4.83 -1.87
C ASN A 28 6.38 -5.13 -1.90
N ALA A 29 5.67 -4.42 -2.78
CA ALA A 29 4.25 -4.57 -2.91
C ALA A 29 3.84 -4.66 -4.37
N THR A 30 2.67 -5.23 -4.59
CA THR A 30 2.04 -5.29 -5.90
C THR A 30 0.63 -4.77 -5.78
N ALA A 31 0.30 -3.77 -6.60
CA ALA A 31 -1.08 -3.38 -6.80
C ALA A 31 -1.72 -4.31 -7.84
N HIS A 32 -2.87 -4.86 -7.50
CA HIS A 32 -3.71 -5.62 -8.40
C HIS A 32 -4.88 -4.74 -8.82
N VAL A 33 -5.03 -4.55 -10.12
CA VAL A 33 -6.14 -3.82 -10.73
C VAL A 33 -7.07 -4.83 -11.37
N ILE A 34 -8.34 -4.80 -10.99
CA ILE A 34 -9.41 -5.60 -11.60
C ILE A 34 -10.36 -4.63 -12.28
N SER A 35 -10.44 -4.70 -13.60
CA SER A 35 -11.27 -3.81 -14.41
C SER A 35 -12.38 -4.60 -15.08
N LEU A 36 -13.59 -4.06 -15.09
CA LEU A 36 -14.70 -4.62 -15.87
C LEU A 36 -14.90 -3.79 -17.14
N THR A 37 -14.97 -4.47 -18.27
CA THR A 37 -15.11 -3.88 -19.61
C THR A 37 -16.33 -4.43 -20.31
N PHE A 38 -17.02 -3.61 -21.10
CA PHE A 38 -18.08 -4.09 -22.00
C PHE A 38 -17.46 -4.50 -23.34
N VAL A 39 -17.63 -5.78 -23.69
CA VAL A 39 -17.12 -6.35 -24.95
C VAL A 39 -18.25 -7.13 -25.60
N ASN A 40 -18.66 -6.74 -26.81
CA ASN A 40 -19.70 -7.42 -27.60
C ASN A 40 -21.02 -7.69 -26.85
N GLY A 41 -21.43 -6.78 -25.96
CA GLY A 41 -22.66 -6.92 -25.15
C GLY A 41 -22.50 -7.78 -23.90
N GLY A 42 -21.31 -8.35 -23.64
CA GLY A 42 -20.95 -9.02 -22.40
C GLY A 42 -20.08 -8.15 -21.49
N ILE A 43 -19.92 -8.60 -20.23
CA ILE A 43 -18.98 -8.03 -19.27
C ILE A 43 -17.77 -8.97 -19.19
N GLU A 44 -16.59 -8.44 -19.43
CA GLU A 44 -15.32 -9.16 -19.27
C GLU A 44 -14.51 -8.55 -18.12
N GLU A 45 -13.80 -9.40 -17.39
CA GLU A 45 -12.87 -9.00 -16.33
C GLU A 45 -11.43 -8.98 -16.87
N ARG A 46 -10.73 -7.88 -16.65
CA ARG A 46 -9.31 -7.72 -16.97
C ARG A 46 -8.50 -7.50 -15.69
N ARG A 47 -7.41 -8.26 -15.55
CA ARG A 47 -6.48 -8.11 -14.42
C ARG A 47 -5.16 -7.53 -14.86
N GLU A 48 -4.68 -6.55 -14.10
CA GLU A 48 -3.35 -5.97 -14.27
C GLU A 48 -2.62 -5.92 -12.95
N GLN A 49 -1.29 -5.94 -13.00
CA GLN A 49 -0.43 -5.88 -11.84
C GLN A 49 0.60 -4.77 -12.01
N LYS A 50 0.82 -3.99 -10.94
CA LYS A 50 1.84 -2.95 -10.90
C LYS A 50 2.72 -3.13 -9.68
N PRO A 51 4.04 -3.38 -9.85
CA PRO A 51 4.94 -3.51 -8.72
C PRO A 51 5.27 -2.13 -8.11
N PHE A 52 5.58 -2.14 -6.82
CA PHE A 52 6.03 -1.00 -6.02
C PHE A 52 7.13 -1.45 -5.05
N ASP A 53 8.11 -0.58 -4.82
CA ASP A 53 9.23 -0.86 -3.92
C ASP A 53 8.79 -0.94 -2.45
N THR A 54 7.68 -0.29 -2.08
CA THR A 54 7.13 -0.34 -0.73
C THR A 54 5.61 -0.46 -0.74
N TYR A 55 5.09 -1.09 0.31
CA TYR A 55 3.65 -1.15 0.56
C TYR A 55 3.02 0.25 0.72
N ALA A 56 3.72 1.19 1.36
CA ALA A 56 3.27 2.58 1.50
C ALA A 56 3.09 3.28 0.14
N LEU A 57 4.04 3.10 -0.79
CA LEU A 57 3.94 3.64 -2.15
C LEU A 57 2.77 3.02 -2.91
N CYS A 58 2.54 1.71 -2.74
CA CYS A 58 1.37 1.04 -3.33
C CYS A 58 0.07 1.64 -2.81
N LEU A 59 -0.08 1.82 -1.49
CA LEU A 59 -1.27 2.40 -0.88
C LEU A 59 -1.51 3.85 -1.32
N ALA A 60 -0.46 4.67 -1.40
CA ALA A 60 -0.56 6.04 -1.88
C ALA A 60 -1.04 6.08 -3.34
N TRP A 61 -0.52 5.20 -4.20
CA TRP A 61 -0.97 5.08 -5.58
C TRP A 61 -2.42 4.57 -5.68
N LYS A 62 -2.79 3.57 -4.89
CA LYS A 62 -4.18 3.07 -4.78
C LYS A 62 -5.14 4.21 -4.43
N HIS A 63 -4.80 5.00 -3.42
CA HIS A 63 -5.63 6.12 -2.98
C HIS A 63 -5.83 7.17 -4.08
N GLN A 64 -4.80 7.49 -4.87
CA GLN A 64 -4.97 8.37 -6.03
C GLN A 64 -5.96 7.79 -7.05
N LYS A 65 -5.92 6.47 -7.30
CA LYS A 65 -6.83 5.79 -8.23
C LYS A 65 -8.27 5.75 -7.74
N GLU A 66 -8.55 5.88 -6.43
CA GLU A 66 -9.92 5.93 -5.89
C GLU A 66 -10.71 7.17 -6.37
N PHE A 67 -10.02 8.24 -6.79
CA PHE A 67 -10.65 9.49 -7.24
C PHE A 67 -10.57 9.72 -8.74
N LEU A 68 -9.91 8.83 -9.47
CA LEU A 68 -9.77 8.93 -10.93
C LEU A 68 -10.79 8.03 -11.60
N PRO A 69 -11.32 8.41 -12.77
CA PRO A 69 -12.12 7.50 -13.57
C PRO A 69 -11.28 6.25 -13.94
N PRO A 70 -11.92 5.09 -14.12
CA PRO A 70 -11.23 3.88 -14.55
C PRO A 70 -10.57 4.09 -15.91
N ASP A 71 -9.42 3.45 -16.13
CA ASP A 71 -8.67 3.58 -17.37
C ASP A 71 -9.49 2.91 -18.52
N PRO A 72 -9.75 3.61 -19.65
CA PRO A 72 -10.52 3.04 -20.76
C PRO A 72 -9.89 1.74 -21.27
N PRO A 73 -10.69 0.73 -21.66
CA PRO A 73 -12.14 0.76 -21.87
C PRO A 73 -12.97 0.34 -20.65
N ALA A 74 -12.39 0.35 -19.45
CA ALA A 74 -13.11 -0.09 -18.25
C ALA A 74 -14.19 0.93 -17.84
N PHE A 75 -15.34 0.42 -17.39
CA PHE A 75 -16.40 1.26 -16.81
C PHE A 75 -16.36 1.26 -15.28
N ILE A 76 -15.65 0.29 -14.67
CA ILE A 76 -15.33 0.25 -13.25
C ILE A 76 -14.02 -0.51 -13.04
N SER A 77 -13.25 -0.08 -12.04
CA SER A 77 -12.02 -0.75 -11.64
C SER A 77 -11.92 -0.81 -10.12
N PHE A 78 -11.34 -1.91 -9.62
CA PHE A 78 -11.04 -2.14 -8.22
C PHE A 78 -9.53 -2.30 -8.07
N VAL A 79 -8.96 -1.67 -7.04
CA VAL A 79 -7.52 -1.74 -6.77
C VAL A 79 -7.28 -2.19 -5.34
N TYR A 80 -6.41 -3.19 -5.18
CA TYR A 80 -5.89 -3.57 -3.87
C TYR A 80 -4.37 -3.76 -3.91
N CYS A 81 -3.72 -3.58 -2.77
CA CYS A 81 -2.28 -3.79 -2.60
C CYS A 81 -2.04 -5.08 -1.83
N ALA A 82 -1.08 -5.88 -2.28
CA ALA A 82 -0.56 -7.03 -1.55
C ALA A 82 0.94 -6.87 -1.34
N GLN A 83 1.43 -7.27 -0.16
CA GLN A 83 2.88 -7.41 0.05
C GLN A 83 3.37 -8.60 -0.76
N THR A 84 4.44 -8.42 -1.51
CA THR A 84 5.12 -9.50 -2.21
C THR A 84 6.18 -9.99 -1.24
N GLU A 85 5.97 -11.14 -0.59
CA GLU A 85 6.89 -11.67 0.42
C GLU A 85 8.34 -11.60 -0.08
N ALA A 86 9.22 -11.01 0.74
CA ALA A 86 10.63 -11.33 0.67
C ALA A 86 10.72 -12.84 0.85
N THR A 87 11.27 -13.54 -0.14
CA THR A 87 11.53 -14.97 -0.11
C THR A 87 12.01 -15.34 1.30
N LEU A 88 11.16 -16.02 2.07
CA LEU A 88 11.56 -16.61 3.33
C LEU A 88 12.58 -17.68 2.97
N THR A 89 13.86 -17.30 2.88
CA THR A 89 14.95 -18.25 2.97
C THR A 89 14.91 -18.81 4.38
N SER A 90 14.13 -19.88 4.53
CA SER A 90 14.22 -20.81 5.64
C SER A 90 15.69 -21.15 5.84
N SER A 91 16.28 -20.67 6.94
CA SER A 91 17.55 -21.18 7.48
C SER A 91 17.24 -22.16 8.60
#